data_AF-A0A952FDU2-F1
#
_entry.id   AF-A0A952FDU2-F1
#
_cell.length_a   1.000
_cell.length_b   1.000
_cell.length_c   1.000
_cell.angle_alpha   90.00
_cell.angle_beta   90.00
_cell.angle_gamma   90.00
#
_symmetry.space_group_name_H-M   'P 1'
#
loop_
_entity.id
_entity.type
_entity.pdbx_description
1 polymer ?
#
loop_
_entity_poly.entity_id
_entity_poly.type
_entity_poly.pdbx_seq_one_letter_code
_entity_poly.pdbx_strand_id
1 'polypeptide(L)'
;MAGALFLAASLPAAAHVTLEYQVANAGSYYKGTFKVGHGCGNSPVNQIVVTIPAGVQGAKPMPKAGWTLEVTREKLAQPRQDYGKAITEEVSRISWTA
;
A
#
# COMPACT_ATOMS: atom_id res chain seq x y z
N MET A 1 -20.04 45.05 20.96
CA MET A 1 -20.38 43.73 20.41
C MET A 1 -19.21 42.80 20.72
N ALA A 2 -19.39 41.84 21.63
CA ALA A 2 -18.37 40.86 21.98
C ALA A 2 -18.30 39.79 20.87
N GLY A 3 -17.19 39.74 20.14
CA GLY A 3 -16.96 38.74 19.10
C GLY A 3 -16.60 37.40 19.73
N ALA A 4 -17.42 36.39 19.50
CA ALA A 4 -17.16 35.02 19.94
C ALA A 4 -15.92 34.47 19.24
N LEU A 5 -14.90 34.10 20.02
CA LEU A 5 -13.70 33.43 19.53
C LEU A 5 -14.06 31.97 19.21
N PHE A 6 -14.30 31.67 17.94
CA PHE A 6 -14.45 30.29 17.48
C PHE A 6 -13.08 29.59 17.58
N LEU A 7 -12.89 28.78 18.64
CA LEU A 7 -11.80 27.80 18.66
C LEU A 7 -12.07 26.76 17.56
N ALA A 8 -11.32 26.84 16.47
CA ALA A 8 -11.26 25.77 15.48
C ALA A 8 -10.67 24.51 16.14
N ALA A 9 -11.53 23.59 16.56
CA ALA A 9 -11.08 22.28 17.04
C ALA A 9 -10.46 21.52 15.86
N SER A 10 -9.14 21.31 15.92
CA SER A 10 -8.43 20.43 14.99
C SER A 10 -8.90 18.99 15.23
N LEU A 11 -9.85 18.52 14.42
CA LEU A 11 -10.24 17.11 14.40
C LEU A 11 -9.01 16.26 14.04
N PRO A 12 -8.80 15.09 14.66
CA PRO A 12 -7.71 14.21 14.31
C PRO A 12 -7.86 13.82 12.84
N ALA A 13 -6.82 14.08 12.03
CA ALA A 13 -6.78 13.64 10.65
C ALA A 13 -6.81 12.11 10.63
N ALA A 14 -7.86 11.52 10.07
CA ALA A 14 -7.96 10.08 9.84
C ALA A 14 -7.03 9.70 8.67
N ALA A 15 -5.72 9.78 8.90
CA ALA A 15 -4.66 9.61 7.91
C ALA A 15 -4.16 8.16 7.79
N HIS A 16 -4.75 7.21 8.53
CA HIS A 16 -4.34 5.81 8.45
C HIS A 16 -4.86 5.16 7.17
N VAL A 17 -3.94 4.68 6.34
CA VAL A 17 -4.27 3.76 5.26
C VAL A 17 -4.71 2.44 5.88
N THR A 18 -5.85 1.90 5.42
CA THR A 18 -6.38 0.63 5.91
C THR A 18 -6.48 -0.39 4.79
N LEU A 19 -6.46 -1.67 5.15
CA LEU A 19 -6.86 -2.73 4.23
C LEU A 19 -8.38 -2.89 4.31
N GLU A 20 -9.03 -3.03 3.15
CA GLU A 20 -10.48 -3.29 3.08
C GLU A 20 -10.86 -4.57 3.84
N TYR A 21 -10.11 -5.65 3.62
CA TYR A 21 -10.23 -6.89 4.38
C TYR A 21 -9.03 -7.01 5.31
N GLN A 22 -9.24 -6.88 6.61
CA GLN A 22 -8.12 -6.78 7.57
C GLN A 22 -7.57 -8.12 8.06
N VAL A 23 -8.07 -9.23 7.51
CA VAL A 23 -7.66 -10.59 7.88
C VAL A 23 -7.24 -11.34 6.62
N ALA A 24 -6.13 -12.07 6.72
CA ALA A 24 -5.63 -12.99 5.70
C ALA A 24 -5.38 -14.35 6.35
N ASN A 25 -5.82 -15.43 5.70
CA ASN A 25 -5.54 -16.78 6.17
C ASN A 25 -4.10 -17.15 5.79
N ALA A 26 -3.38 -17.78 6.72
CA ALA A 26 -2.03 -18.23 6.46
C ALA A 26 -2.00 -19.26 5.32
N GLY A 27 -1.01 -19.13 4.42
CA GLY A 27 -0.84 -20.04 3.29
C GLY A 27 -1.87 -19.89 2.15
N SER A 28 -2.75 -18.89 2.20
CA SER A 28 -3.69 -18.59 1.12
C SER A 28 -3.33 -17.33 0.34
N TYR A 29 -3.90 -17.19 -0.85
CA TYR A 29 -3.90 -15.91 -1.55
C TYR A 29 -4.75 -14.89 -0.78
N TYR A 30 -4.32 -13.63 -0.84
CA TYR A 30 -5.02 -12.51 -0.24
C TYR A 30 -5.08 -11.34 -1.23
N LYS A 31 -6.27 -10.77 -1.41
CA LYS A 31 -6.48 -9.55 -2.21
C LYS A 31 -6.41 -8.33 -1.30
N GLY A 32 -5.27 -7.66 -1.28
CA GLY A 32 -5.09 -6.41 -0.53
C GLY A 32 -5.62 -5.20 -1.30
N THR A 33 -6.71 -4.61 -0.82
CA THR A 33 -7.19 -3.30 -1.26
C THR A 33 -6.80 -2.24 -0.23
N PHE A 34 -5.90 -1.32 -0.59
CA PHE A 34 -5.54 -0.21 0.28
C PHE A 34 -6.57 0.93 0.15
N LYS A 35 -7.21 1.26 1.25
CA LYS A 35 -8.10 2.42 1.38
C LYS A 35 -7.27 3.60 1.87
N VAL A 36 -6.95 4.50 0.94
CA VAL A 36 -6.17 5.71 1.21
C VAL A 36 -7.13 6.87 1.45
N GLY A 37 -6.92 7.60 2.55
CA GLY A 37 -7.70 8.77 2.92
C GLY A 37 -7.37 10.02 2.09
N HIS A 38 -7.61 11.19 2.67
CA HIS A 38 -7.31 12.46 2.03
C HIS A 38 -5.83 12.85 2.17
N GLY A 39 -5.34 13.68 1.26
CA GLY A 39 -4.04 14.34 1.38
C GLY A 39 -4.04 15.46 2.43
N CYS A 40 -2.95 16.22 2.55
CA CYS A 40 -2.85 17.29 3.55
C CYS A 40 -3.35 18.62 2.99
N GLY A 41 -4.47 19.14 3.51
CA GLY A 41 -5.03 20.42 3.06
C GLY A 41 -5.30 20.43 1.54
N ASN A 42 -4.64 21.34 0.82
CA ASN A 42 -4.71 21.44 -0.65
C ASN A 42 -3.70 20.55 -1.39
N SER A 43 -2.93 19.73 -0.67
CA SER A 43 -1.95 18.80 -1.26
C SER A 43 -2.56 17.40 -1.35
N PRO A 44 -2.96 16.92 -2.56
CA PRO A 44 -3.48 15.57 -2.73
C PRO A 44 -2.38 14.51 -2.56
N VAL A 45 -2.77 13.26 -2.31
CA VAL A 45 -1.83 12.13 -2.35
C VAL A 45 -1.36 11.95 -3.79
N ASN A 46 -0.03 11.99 -4.00
CA ASN A 46 0.61 11.83 -5.31
C ASN A 46 1.42 10.55 -5.41
N GLN A 47 1.71 9.87 -4.31
CA GLN A 47 2.47 8.63 -4.29
C GLN A 47 1.99 7.70 -3.19
N ILE A 48 1.92 6.41 -3.51
CA ILE A 48 1.68 5.32 -2.56
C ILE A 48 2.79 4.30 -2.75
N VAL A 49 3.51 4.01 -1.67
CA VAL A 49 4.55 2.97 -1.65
C VAL A 49 4.16 1.90 -0.66
N VAL A 50 4.14 0.66 -1.12
CA VAL A 50 3.92 -0.53 -0.28
C VAL A 50 5.19 -1.37 -0.27
N THR A 51 5.72 -1.61 0.93
CA THR A 51 6.80 -2.59 1.13
C THR A 51 6.16 -3.94 1.39
N ILE A 52 6.59 -4.95 0.65
CA ILE A 52 6.09 -6.31 0.78
C ILE A 52 6.89 -7.02 1.88
N PRO A 53 6.24 -7.49 2.94
CA PRO A 53 6.95 -8.15 4.04
C PRO A 53 7.50 -9.51 3.59
N ALA A 54 8.63 -9.91 4.19
CA ALA A 54 9.21 -11.23 3.98
C ALA A 54 8.18 -12.33 4.28
N GLY A 55 8.14 -13.36 3.44
CA GLY A 55 7.17 -14.46 3.54
C GLY A 55 5.90 -14.27 2.69
N VAL A 56 5.60 -13.05 2.23
CA VAL A 56 4.61 -12.85 1.16
C VAL A 56 5.26 -13.22 -0.17
N GLN A 57 4.58 -14.08 -0.93
CA GLN A 57 5.09 -14.63 -2.19
C GLN A 57 4.18 -14.23 -3.34
N GLY A 58 4.77 -13.96 -4.50
CA GLY A 58 4.03 -13.78 -5.75
C GLY A 58 3.10 -12.58 -5.75
N ALA A 59 3.47 -11.48 -5.09
CA ALA A 59 2.68 -10.26 -5.08
C ALA A 59 2.46 -9.73 -6.52
N LYS A 60 1.21 -9.39 -6.84
CA LYS A 60 0.77 -8.95 -8.17
C LYS A 60 0.05 -7.62 -8.06
N PRO A 61 0.74 -6.48 -8.26
CA PRO A 61 0.08 -5.18 -8.23
C PRO A 61 -0.87 -4.99 -9.40
N MET A 62 -1.96 -4.28 -9.14
CA MET A 62 -2.91 -3.86 -10.17
C MET A 62 -2.56 -2.45 -10.68
N PRO A 63 -2.57 -2.21 -12.00
CA PRO A 63 -2.40 -0.87 -12.53
C PRO A 63 -3.58 0.02 -12.12
N LYS A 64 -3.31 1.31 -11.91
CA LYS A 64 -4.32 2.32 -11.61
C LYS A 64 -4.32 3.34 -12.73
N ALA A 65 -5.46 3.54 -13.38
CA ALA A 65 -5.59 4.52 -14.46
C ALA A 65 -5.17 5.91 -13.98
N GLY A 66 -4.33 6.58 -14.80
CA GLY A 66 -3.73 7.88 -14.51
C GLY A 66 -2.55 7.84 -13.54
N TRP A 67 -2.07 6.67 -13.13
CA TRP A 67 -0.92 6.52 -12.23
C TRP A 67 0.13 5.60 -12.86
N THR A 68 1.40 5.94 -12.67
CA THR A 68 2.54 5.09 -13.02
C THR A 68 2.74 4.03 -11.95
N LEU A 69 2.85 2.76 -12.37
CA LEU A 69 3.13 1.62 -11.50
C LEU A 69 4.58 1.17 -11.68
N GLU A 70 5.34 1.16 -10.59
CA GLU A 70 6.70 0.63 -10.53
C GLU A 70 6.77 -0.54 -9.54
N VAL A 71 7.55 -1.57 -9.91
CA VAL A 71 7.71 -2.79 -9.12
C VAL A 71 9.19 -3.07 -8.95
N THR A 72 9.66 -3.06 -7.71
CA THR A 72 11.02 -3.48 -7.35
C THR A 72 11.00 -4.93 -6.91
N ARG A 73 12.00 -5.68 -7.39
CA ARG A 73 12.23 -7.07 -7.03
C ARG A 73 13.56 -7.21 -6.31
N GLU A 74 13.61 -8.12 -5.35
CA GLU A 74 14.81 -8.46 -4.61
C GLU A 74 15.07 -9.95 -4.67
N LYS A 75 16.36 -10.30 -4.66
CA LYS A 75 16.81 -11.68 -4.62
C LYS A 75 16.40 -12.33 -3.30
N LEU A 76 15.78 -13.49 -3.40
CA LEU A 76 15.45 -14.30 -2.23
C LEU A 76 16.71 -14.83 -1.56
N ALA A 77 16.74 -14.79 -0.23
CA ALA A 77 17.78 -15.44 0.56
C ALA A 77 17.82 -16.96 0.31
N GLN A 78 16.65 -17.56 0.09
CA GLN A 78 16.49 -18.97 -0.28
C GLN A 78 15.57 -19.05 -1.50
N PRO A 79 16.07 -19.51 -2.67
CA PRO A 79 15.22 -19.77 -3.83
C PRO A 79 14.10 -20.76 -3.47
N ARG A 80 12.91 -20.55 -4.05
CA ARG A 80 11.75 -21.45 -3.85
C ARG A 80 11.31 -22.08 -5.17
N GLN A 81 10.61 -23.20 -5.09
CA GLN A 81 9.99 -23.83 -6.26
C GLN A 81 8.50 -23.45 -6.35
N ASP A 82 8.06 -23.15 -7.57
CA ASP A 82 6.66 -22.81 -7.86
C ASP A 82 6.24 -23.48 -9.16
N TYR A 83 5.36 -24.48 -9.08
CA TYR A 83 4.94 -25.30 -10.23
C TYR A 83 6.10 -25.75 -11.15
N GLY A 84 7.20 -26.20 -10.54
CA GLY A 84 8.40 -26.67 -11.25
C GLY A 84 9.36 -25.57 -11.73
N LYS A 85 9.09 -24.30 -11.43
CA LYS A 85 9.97 -23.17 -11.73
C LYS A 85 10.71 -22.69 -10.48
N ALA A 86 12.02 -22.49 -10.62
CA ALA A 86 12.81 -21.85 -9.59
C ALA A 86 12.53 -20.35 -9.56
N ILE A 87 12.04 -19.87 -8.43
CA ILE A 87 11.83 -18.45 -8.13
C ILE A 87 13.01 -17.99 -7.29
N THR A 88 13.80 -17.08 -7.85
CA THR A 88 15.01 -16.52 -7.22
C THR A 88 14.82 -15.08 -6.74
N GLU A 89 13.74 -14.43 -7.15
CA GLU A 89 13.42 -13.04 -6.81
C GLU A 89 11.94 -12.89 -6.48
N GLU A 90 11.62 -12.00 -5.55
CA GLU A 90 10.25 -11.64 -5.18
C GLU A 90 10.06 -10.12 -5.23
N VAL A 91 8.81 -9.69 -5.35
CA VAL A 91 8.48 -8.27 -5.25
C VAL A 91 8.72 -7.80 -3.82
N SER A 92 9.59 -6.81 -3.64
CA SER A 92 9.90 -6.21 -2.34
C SER A 92 9.20 -4.87 -2.15
N ARG A 93 8.93 -4.14 -3.24
CA ARG A 93 8.31 -2.81 -3.20
C ARG A 93 7.42 -2.59 -4.41
N ILE A 94 6.28 -1.95 -4.16
CA ILE A 94 5.34 -1.52 -5.18
C ILE A 94 5.10 -0.03 -4.99
N SER A 95 5.21 0.76 -6.05
CA SER A 95 4.95 2.19 -6.05
C SER A 95 3.89 2.55 -7.09
N TRP A 96 2.90 3.33 -6.68
CA TRP A 96 2.01 4.04 -7.59
C TRP A 96 2.26 5.53 -7.44
N THR A 97 2.48 6.23 -8.56
CA THR A 97 2.68 7.70 -8.60
C THR A 97 1.69 8.33 -9.58
N ALA A 98 0.98 9.38 -9.16
CA ALA A 98 -0.01 10.11 -9.97
C ALA A 98 0.63 10.97 -11.06
#